data_AF-A0A352AJ65-F1
#
_entry.id   AF-A0A352AJ65-F1
#
_cell.length_a   1.000
_cell.length_b   1.000
_cell.length_c   1.000
_cell.angle_alpha   90.00
_cell.angle_beta   90.00
_cell.angle_gamma   90.00
#
_symmetry.space_group_name_H-M   'P 1'
#
loop_
_entity.id
_entity.type
_entity.pdbx_description
1 polymer ?
#
loop_
_entity_poly.entity_id
_entity_poly.type
_entity_poly.pdbx_seq_one_letter_code
_entity_poly.pdbx_strand_id
1 'polypeptide(L)'
;MYNQEQIQELFGNEVLEYLKNKNKGGRVNEKGNTYENFFTVYKLALLSREVLEDEKELSFASQIMTFVDDLIINYLQENFCQHYQLKNTSNLRWGTGLRSIADDFAKQYELNQAVSRRSEITLVVSDSELRERLATDIPEEIAEFSKVNYFHFAPSLPKVLQEEHEFRKAVEYLCAFDNPEPDKVECVASVILGAWVSSDKSNISVVELLEKARQSQPSYIRYLGSQDVQLDPEVKTILAQIEYFTYSISRGFFQWQFANGLEEGTLSYSCETESFRRFQERIKRIKPTTFEELEILF
;
A
#
# COMPACT_ATOMS: atom_id res chain seq x y z
N MET A 1 2.18 14.00 32.51
CA MET A 1 0.82 14.29 31.99
C MET A 1 0.05 15.03 33.07
N TYR A 2 -0.68 16.08 32.72
CA TYR A 2 -1.59 16.77 33.64
C TYR A 2 -2.90 15.98 33.74
N ASN A 3 -3.46 15.85 34.94
CA ASN A 3 -4.76 15.19 35.11
C ASN A 3 -5.92 16.21 35.01
N GLN A 4 -7.16 15.73 34.90
CA GLN A 4 -8.32 16.60 34.73
C GLN A 4 -8.56 17.51 35.94
N GLU A 5 -8.29 17.02 37.15
CA GLU A 5 -8.45 17.77 38.41
C GLU A 5 -7.52 19.00 38.45
N GLN A 6 -6.24 18.83 38.09
CA GLN A 6 -5.27 19.92 38.01
C GLN A 6 -5.69 21.01 37.02
N ILE A 7 -6.24 20.63 35.87
CA ILE A 7 -6.72 21.56 34.85
C ILE A 7 -7.95 22.32 35.36
N GLN A 8 -8.85 21.62 36.04
CA GLN A 8 -10.05 22.20 36.63
C GLN A 8 -9.71 23.19 37.75
N GLU A 9 -8.78 22.84 38.64
CA GLU A 9 -8.34 23.71 39.74
C GLU A 9 -7.67 24.99 39.22
N LEU A 10 -6.86 24.90 38.17
CA LEU A 10 -6.13 26.04 37.62
C LEU A 10 -6.97 26.94 36.72
N PHE A 11 -7.89 26.36 35.93
CA PHE A 11 -8.55 27.07 34.83
C PHE A 11 -10.09 26.97 34.82
N GLY A 12 -10.67 26.22 35.76
CA GLY A 12 -12.12 26.06 35.89
C GLY A 12 -12.75 25.06 34.91
N ASN A 13 -14.04 24.81 35.12
CA ASN A 13 -14.80 23.78 34.39
C ASN A 13 -14.98 24.09 32.90
N GLU A 14 -15.15 25.35 32.52
CA GLU A 14 -15.37 25.76 31.13
C GLU A 14 -14.15 25.43 30.26
N VAL A 15 -12.94 25.70 30.76
CA VAL A 15 -11.69 25.38 30.06
C VAL A 15 -11.48 23.87 29.98
N LEU A 16 -11.82 23.12 31.03
CA LEU A 16 -11.76 21.65 30.99
C LEU A 16 -12.69 21.08 29.90
N GLU A 17 -13.91 21.60 29.79
CA GLU A 17 -14.88 21.14 28.79
C GLU A 17 -14.44 21.50 27.36
N TYR A 18 -13.91 22.71 27.16
CA TYR A 18 -13.27 23.09 25.90
C TYR A 18 -12.13 22.12 25.52
N LEU A 19 -11.26 21.77 26.47
CA LEU A 19 -10.14 20.85 26.23
C LEU A 19 -10.62 19.42 25.89
N LYS A 20 -11.69 18.94 26.55
CA LYS A 20 -12.32 17.65 26.21
C LYS A 20 -12.84 17.65 24.78
N ASN A 21 -13.54 18.70 24.36
CA ASN A 21 -14.07 18.83 23.01
C ASN A 21 -12.95 18.96 21.96
N LYS A 22 -11.89 19.73 22.26
CA LYS A 22 -10.70 19.82 21.42
C LYS A 22 -10.00 18.47 21.26
N ASN A 23 -9.82 17.72 22.35
CA ASN A 23 -9.20 16.40 22.31
C ASN A 23 -10.04 15.39 21.52
N LYS A 24 -11.37 15.40 21.73
CA LYS A 24 -12.32 14.57 20.99
C LYS A 24 -12.24 14.87 19.48
N GLY A 25 -12.25 16.14 19.10
CA GLY A 25 -12.09 16.55 17.69
C GLY A 25 -10.77 16.06 17.09
N GLY A 26 -9.66 16.23 17.82
CA GLY A 26 -8.34 15.73 17.39
C GLY A 26 -8.32 14.21 17.16
N ARG A 27 -8.88 13.43 18.09
CA ARG A 27 -8.95 11.96 17.97
C ARG A 27 -9.83 11.51 16.80
N VAL A 28 -10.95 12.19 16.54
CA VAL A 28 -11.82 11.89 15.40
C VAL A 28 -11.09 12.16 14.08
N ASN A 29 -10.41 13.30 13.97
CA ASN A 29 -9.64 13.66 12.79
C ASN A 29 -8.49 12.68 12.53
N GLU A 30 -7.73 12.33 13.57
CA GLU A 30 -6.65 11.33 13.49
C GLU A 30 -7.18 9.96 13.03
N LYS A 31 -8.32 9.52 13.59
CA LYS A 31 -8.97 8.26 13.21
C LYS A 31 -9.42 8.26 11.73
N GLY A 32 -9.98 9.37 11.26
CA GLY A 32 -10.38 9.56 9.86
C GLY A 32 -9.18 9.50 8.91
N ASN A 33 -8.17 10.33 9.16
CA ASN A 33 -6.95 10.35 8.35
C ASN A 33 -6.21 9.00 8.36
N THR A 34 -6.19 8.29 9.49
CA THR A 34 -5.59 6.94 9.57
C THR A 34 -6.34 5.97 8.64
N TYR A 35 -7.67 6.02 8.64
CA TYR A 35 -8.50 5.17 7.78
C TYR A 35 -8.27 5.45 6.29
N GLU A 36 -8.24 6.71 5.90
CA GLU A 36 -7.93 7.15 4.52
C GLU A 36 -6.55 6.68 4.07
N ASN A 37 -5.53 6.84 4.90
CA ASN A 37 -4.18 6.41 4.58
C ASN A 37 -4.08 4.88 4.44
N PHE A 38 -4.72 4.10 5.34
CA PHE A 38 -4.70 2.64 5.24
C PHE A 38 -5.41 2.13 3.99
N PHE A 39 -6.56 2.70 3.64
CA PHE A 39 -7.24 2.35 2.39
C PHE A 39 -6.43 2.74 1.15
N THR A 40 -5.72 3.86 1.20
CA THR A 40 -4.85 4.28 0.10
C THR A 40 -3.71 3.29 -0.11
N VAL A 41 -3.07 2.83 0.98
CA VAL A 41 -2.02 1.80 0.91
C VAL A 41 -2.59 0.48 0.38
N TYR A 42 -3.82 0.11 0.78
CA TYR A 42 -4.52 -1.04 0.20
C TYR A 42 -4.69 -0.92 -1.30
N LYS A 43 -5.21 0.22 -1.80
CA LYS A 43 -5.40 0.45 -3.23
C LYS A 43 -4.08 0.48 -4.00
N LEU A 44 -3.05 1.09 -3.44
CA LEU A 44 -1.72 1.12 -4.03
C LEU A 44 -1.15 -0.30 -4.18
N ALA A 45 -1.21 -1.11 -3.11
CA ALA A 45 -0.74 -2.48 -3.15
C ALA A 45 -1.55 -3.31 -4.16
N LEU A 46 -2.88 -3.19 -4.14
CA LEU A 46 -3.78 -3.94 -5.02
C LEU A 46 -3.52 -3.66 -6.50
N LEU A 47 -3.35 -2.37 -6.85
CA LEU A 47 -3.13 -1.92 -8.22
C LEU A 47 -1.67 -2.03 -8.68
N SER A 48 -0.75 -2.45 -7.80
CA SER A 48 0.66 -2.58 -8.15
C SER A 48 0.90 -3.55 -9.31
N ARG A 49 0.12 -4.64 -9.39
CA ARG A 49 0.22 -5.59 -10.52
C ARG A 49 -0.13 -4.95 -11.85
N GLU A 50 -1.19 -4.16 -11.91
CA GLU A 50 -1.59 -3.48 -13.15
C GLU A 50 -0.49 -2.54 -13.64
N VAL A 51 0.23 -1.90 -12.71
CA VAL A 51 1.33 -0.99 -13.04
C VAL A 51 2.60 -1.74 -13.46
N LEU A 52 2.93 -2.83 -12.77
CA LEU A 52 4.21 -3.54 -12.93
C LEU A 52 4.18 -4.62 -14.03
N GLU A 53 3.03 -5.26 -14.25
CA GLU A 53 2.87 -6.37 -15.20
C GLU A 53 2.10 -5.95 -16.45
N ASP A 54 1.05 -5.15 -16.29
CA ASP A 54 0.21 -4.69 -17.42
C ASP A 54 0.64 -3.31 -17.95
N GLU A 55 1.73 -2.73 -17.41
CA GLU A 55 2.30 -1.43 -17.79
C GLU A 55 1.28 -0.27 -17.76
N LYS A 56 0.28 -0.35 -16.88
CA LYS A 56 -0.72 0.72 -16.73
C LYS A 56 -0.13 1.96 -16.08
N GLU A 57 -0.44 3.11 -16.66
CA GLU A 57 -0.09 4.40 -16.09
C GLU A 57 -1.17 4.90 -15.12
N LEU A 58 -0.89 4.74 -13.82
CA LEU A 58 -1.78 5.16 -12.74
C LEU A 58 -1.18 6.30 -11.91
N SER A 59 -2.03 7.25 -11.50
CA SER A 59 -1.67 8.27 -10.49
C SER A 59 -2.72 8.38 -9.39
N PHE A 60 -2.27 8.73 -8.19
CA PHE A 60 -3.08 8.94 -7.01
C PHE A 60 -3.10 10.42 -6.64
N ALA A 61 -4.26 10.90 -6.21
CA ALA A 61 -4.42 12.23 -5.64
C ALA A 61 -5.30 12.19 -4.39
N SER A 62 -5.12 13.15 -3.47
CA SER A 62 -5.90 13.27 -2.24
C SER A 62 -5.91 14.73 -1.79
N GLN A 63 -7.02 15.18 -1.19
CA GLN A 63 -7.21 16.53 -0.66
C GLN A 63 -7.00 17.63 -1.73
N ILE A 64 -7.51 17.38 -2.94
CA ILE A 64 -7.50 18.35 -4.04
C ILE A 64 -8.88 19.01 -4.22
N MET A 65 -8.96 20.06 -5.04
CA MET A 65 -10.19 20.82 -5.26
C MET A 65 -11.23 20.03 -6.07
N THR A 66 -11.92 19.11 -5.41
CA THR A 66 -12.97 18.22 -5.94
C THR A 66 -14.05 18.01 -4.88
N PHE A 67 -15.26 17.56 -5.26
CA PHE A 67 -16.33 17.28 -4.30
C PHE A 67 -16.11 15.95 -3.55
N VAL A 68 -15.40 15.00 -4.18
CA VAL A 68 -14.97 13.75 -3.56
C VAL A 68 -13.46 13.64 -3.69
N ASP A 69 -12.76 13.94 -2.60
CA ASP A 69 -11.34 14.28 -2.57
C ASP A 69 -10.47 13.39 -1.65
N ASP A 70 -11.05 12.51 -0.84
CA ASP A 70 -10.28 11.70 0.11
C ASP A 70 -9.24 10.82 -0.62
N LEU A 71 -9.62 10.17 -1.73
CA LEU A 71 -8.69 9.50 -2.64
C LEU A 71 -9.24 9.50 -4.09
N ILE A 72 -8.39 9.87 -5.04
CA ILE A 72 -8.67 9.78 -6.48
C ILE A 72 -7.60 8.91 -7.13
N ILE A 73 -8.02 7.98 -7.99
CA ILE A 73 -7.14 7.14 -8.80
C ILE A 73 -7.40 7.45 -10.27
N ASN A 74 -6.37 7.89 -10.97
CA ASN A 74 -6.44 8.25 -12.39
C ASN A 74 -5.82 7.14 -13.24
N TYR A 75 -6.56 6.62 -14.21
CA TYR A 75 -6.06 5.72 -15.25
C TYR A 75 -5.73 6.57 -16.47
N LEU A 76 -4.46 6.97 -16.60
CA LEU A 76 -4.03 8.03 -17.52
C LEU A 76 -4.25 7.66 -18.98
N GLN A 77 -4.15 6.38 -19.31
CA GLN A 77 -4.35 5.86 -20.66
C GLN A 77 -5.83 5.58 -21.01
N GLU A 78 -6.72 5.48 -20.01
CA GLU A 78 -8.10 5.01 -20.20
C GLU A 78 -9.16 6.13 -20.15
N ASN A 79 -8.73 7.39 -20.00
CA ASN A 79 -9.59 8.55 -19.72
C ASN A 79 -10.65 8.23 -18.63
N PHE A 80 -10.18 7.59 -17.56
CA PHE A 80 -11.00 7.06 -16.49
C PHE A 80 -10.44 7.50 -15.13
N CYS A 81 -11.31 7.74 -14.15
CA CYS A 81 -10.94 7.92 -12.76
C CYS A 81 -11.88 7.23 -11.78
N GLN A 82 -11.36 6.94 -10.61
CA GLN A 82 -12.14 6.49 -9.47
C GLN A 82 -12.01 7.53 -8.37
N HIS A 83 -13.15 7.96 -7.84
CA HIS A 83 -13.23 8.83 -6.67
C HIS A 83 -13.68 8.02 -5.47
N TYR A 84 -13.02 8.21 -4.34
CA TYR A 84 -13.35 7.54 -3.09
C TYR A 84 -13.63 8.59 -2.01
N GLN A 85 -14.79 8.51 -1.39
CA GLN A 85 -15.09 9.16 -0.12
C GLN A 85 -14.98 8.12 0.99
N LEU A 86 -14.19 8.36 2.02
CA LEU A 86 -13.98 7.44 3.13
C LEU A 86 -14.62 7.97 4.41
N LYS A 87 -15.38 7.11 5.10
CA LYS A 87 -16.06 7.46 6.35
C LYS A 87 -15.93 6.35 7.39
N ASN A 88 -15.20 6.65 8.46
CA ASN A 88 -15.02 5.77 9.62
C ASN A 88 -16.00 6.11 10.75
N THR A 89 -17.30 5.99 10.46
CA THR A 89 -18.42 6.23 11.38
C THR A 89 -19.46 5.14 11.22
N SER A 90 -20.18 4.81 12.30
CA SER A 90 -21.29 3.84 12.28
C SER A 90 -22.63 4.47 11.94
N ASN A 91 -22.76 5.79 12.02
CA ASN A 91 -24.01 6.51 11.74
C ASN A 91 -23.82 7.47 10.57
N LEU A 92 -24.01 6.94 9.37
CA LEU A 92 -23.95 7.68 8.11
C LEU A 92 -25.25 7.48 7.30
N ARG A 93 -25.58 8.51 6.50
CA ARG A 93 -26.67 8.52 5.52
C ARG A 93 -26.21 9.32 4.30
N TRP A 94 -26.78 9.04 3.13
CA TRP A 94 -26.53 9.81 1.91
C TRP A 94 -26.87 11.29 2.05
N GLY A 95 -27.95 11.59 2.80
CA GLY A 95 -28.43 12.95 3.03
C GLY A 95 -29.16 13.54 1.82
N THR A 96 -29.69 14.75 1.98
CA THR A 96 -30.33 15.51 0.91
C THR A 96 -29.88 16.97 0.96
N GLY A 97 -29.81 17.61 -0.22
CA GLY A 97 -29.45 19.01 -0.35
C GLY A 97 -27.94 19.30 -0.22
N LEU A 98 -27.62 20.60 -0.17
CA LEU A 98 -26.25 21.11 -0.23
C LEU A 98 -25.37 20.53 0.89
N ARG A 99 -24.16 20.03 0.53
CA ARG A 99 -23.19 19.37 1.44
C ARG A 99 -23.59 17.98 1.92
N SER A 100 -24.61 17.38 1.31
CA SER A 100 -24.88 15.95 1.52
C SER A 100 -23.96 15.11 0.64
N ILE A 101 -23.68 13.87 1.06
CA ILE A 101 -22.84 12.95 0.27
C ILE A 101 -23.46 12.71 -1.11
N ALA A 102 -24.80 12.62 -1.19
CA ALA A 102 -25.50 12.47 -2.45
C ALA A 102 -25.27 13.68 -3.38
N ASP A 103 -25.35 14.90 -2.83
CA ASP A 103 -25.11 16.14 -3.57
C ASP A 103 -23.65 16.25 -4.04
N ASP A 104 -22.68 15.88 -3.20
CA ASP A 104 -21.27 15.87 -3.56
C ASP A 104 -20.97 14.84 -4.66
N PHE A 105 -21.56 13.64 -4.60
CA PHE A 105 -21.41 12.60 -5.62
C PHE A 105 -22.02 13.05 -6.96
N ALA A 106 -23.21 13.63 -6.95
CA ALA A 106 -23.87 14.13 -8.15
C ALA A 106 -23.02 15.23 -8.84
N LYS A 107 -22.53 16.19 -8.07
CA LYS A 107 -21.70 17.29 -8.59
C LYS A 107 -20.33 16.83 -9.05
N GLN A 108 -19.72 15.86 -8.37
CA GLN A 108 -18.46 15.28 -8.83
C GLN A 108 -18.64 14.58 -10.17
N TYR A 109 -19.73 13.82 -10.33
CA TYR A 109 -20.05 13.17 -11.59
C TYR A 109 -20.29 14.19 -12.71
N GLU A 110 -21.08 15.23 -12.45
CA GLU A 110 -21.31 16.31 -13.41
C GLU A 110 -19.99 16.99 -13.83
N LEU A 111 -19.08 17.24 -12.87
CA LEU A 111 -17.76 17.81 -13.14
C LEU A 111 -16.92 16.89 -14.04
N ASN A 112 -16.92 15.57 -13.78
CA ASN A 112 -16.22 14.60 -14.60
C ASN A 112 -16.79 14.52 -16.02
N GLN A 113 -18.12 14.57 -16.15
CA GLN A 113 -18.80 14.58 -17.44
C GLN A 113 -18.53 15.86 -18.24
N ALA A 114 -18.44 17.02 -17.58
CA ALA A 114 -18.12 18.29 -18.23
C ALA A 114 -16.74 18.29 -18.91
N VAL A 115 -15.80 17.47 -18.42
CA VAL A 115 -14.48 17.25 -19.03
C VAL A 115 -14.40 15.95 -19.84
N SER A 116 -15.55 15.34 -20.18
CA SER A 116 -15.67 14.09 -20.94
C SER A 116 -14.86 12.93 -20.35
N ARG A 117 -14.79 12.84 -19.03
CA ARG A 117 -14.03 11.82 -18.30
C ARG A 117 -14.96 10.78 -17.69
N ARG A 118 -14.72 9.51 -18.00
CA ARG A 118 -15.47 8.41 -17.37
C ARG A 118 -15.07 8.31 -15.91
N SER A 119 -16.01 8.04 -15.02
CA SER A 119 -15.69 7.89 -13.60
C SER A 119 -16.58 6.94 -12.84
N GLU A 120 -16.02 6.34 -11.80
CA GLU A 120 -16.77 5.69 -10.73
C GLU A 120 -16.59 6.46 -9.42
N ILE A 121 -17.65 6.63 -8.65
CA ILE A 121 -17.60 7.33 -7.36
C ILE A 121 -18.03 6.35 -6.27
N THR A 122 -17.19 6.16 -5.27
CA THR A 122 -17.36 5.12 -4.26
C THR A 122 -17.33 5.69 -2.86
N LEU A 123 -18.35 5.36 -2.06
CA LEU A 123 -18.33 5.59 -0.63
C LEU A 123 -17.74 4.36 0.07
N VAL A 124 -16.70 4.54 0.86
CA VAL A 124 -16.03 3.47 1.62
C VAL A 124 -16.33 3.64 3.10
N VAL A 125 -16.88 2.61 3.73
CA VAL A 125 -17.24 2.62 5.15
C VAL A 125 -16.58 1.47 5.91
N SER A 126 -16.31 1.72 7.19
CA SER A 126 -15.63 0.76 8.07
C SER A 126 -16.56 -0.24 8.75
N ASP A 127 -17.86 -0.16 8.49
CA ASP A 127 -18.91 -0.95 9.14
C ASP A 127 -19.70 -1.71 8.06
N SER A 128 -19.77 -3.03 8.20
CA SER A 128 -20.34 -3.91 7.17
C SER A 128 -21.86 -3.77 7.06
N GLU A 129 -22.56 -3.64 8.19
CA GLU A 129 -24.01 -3.43 8.23
C GLU A 129 -24.37 -2.07 7.63
N LEU A 130 -23.56 -1.04 7.94
CA LEU A 130 -23.68 0.28 7.35
C LEU A 130 -23.49 0.23 5.82
N ARG A 131 -22.51 -0.54 5.33
CA ARG A 131 -22.28 -0.72 3.89
C ARG A 131 -23.51 -1.28 3.20
N GLU A 132 -24.10 -2.34 3.75
CA GLU A 132 -25.29 -2.99 3.18
C GLU A 132 -26.50 -2.05 3.13
N ARG A 133 -26.73 -1.33 4.21
CA ARG A 133 -27.79 -0.31 4.27
C ARG A 133 -27.57 0.79 3.24
N LEU A 134 -26.38 1.39 3.20
CA LEU A 134 -26.08 2.47 2.25
C LEU A 134 -26.10 2.01 0.79
N ALA A 135 -25.72 0.77 0.51
CA ALA A 135 -25.78 0.20 -0.83
C ALA A 135 -27.23 -0.05 -1.30
N THR A 136 -28.14 -0.33 -0.38
CA THR A 136 -29.58 -0.48 -0.67
C THR A 136 -30.25 0.89 -0.80
N ASP A 137 -29.82 1.86 0.00
CA ASP A 137 -30.41 3.19 0.10
C ASP A 137 -29.75 4.22 -0.85
N ILE A 138 -29.06 3.79 -1.92
CA ILE A 138 -28.45 4.73 -2.88
C ILE A 138 -29.58 5.52 -3.57
N PRO A 139 -29.54 6.87 -3.55
CA PRO A 139 -30.54 7.69 -4.25
C PRO A 139 -30.57 7.39 -5.75
N GLU A 140 -31.77 7.35 -6.34
CA GLU A 140 -31.98 7.01 -7.75
C GLU A 140 -31.16 7.89 -8.68
N GLU A 141 -30.98 9.16 -8.34
CA GLU A 141 -30.27 10.15 -9.16
C GLU A 141 -28.78 9.87 -9.31
N ILE A 142 -28.18 9.10 -8.39
CA ILE A 142 -26.74 8.79 -8.40
C ILE A 142 -26.46 7.28 -8.53
N ALA A 143 -27.49 6.45 -8.60
CA ALA A 143 -27.38 5.00 -8.54
C ALA A 143 -26.54 4.40 -9.68
N GLU A 144 -26.55 5.00 -10.87
CA GLU A 144 -25.85 4.47 -12.04
C GLU A 144 -24.32 4.55 -11.97
N PHE A 145 -23.78 5.50 -11.19
CA PHE A 145 -22.34 5.77 -11.13
C PHE A 145 -21.74 5.66 -9.71
N SER A 146 -22.57 5.37 -8.72
CA SER A 146 -22.18 5.31 -7.31
C SER A 146 -22.06 3.89 -6.79
N LYS A 147 -21.06 3.64 -5.93
CA LYS A 147 -20.86 2.36 -5.23
C LYS A 147 -20.67 2.58 -3.74
N VAL A 148 -20.93 1.54 -2.95
CA VAL A 148 -20.57 1.51 -1.53
C VAL A 148 -19.72 0.29 -1.24
N ASN A 149 -18.51 0.51 -0.75
CA ASN A 149 -17.57 -0.54 -0.40
C ASN A 149 -17.33 -0.59 1.12
N TYR A 150 -17.04 -1.79 1.59
CA TYR A 150 -16.56 -2.02 2.95
C TYR A 150 -15.03 -2.08 2.92
N PHE A 151 -14.40 -1.47 3.92
CA PHE A 151 -12.99 -1.70 4.22
C PHE A 151 -12.79 -1.65 5.72
N HIS A 152 -12.25 -2.72 6.29
CA HIS A 152 -12.06 -2.88 7.73
C HIS A 152 -11.19 -1.76 8.32
N PHE A 153 -11.56 -1.28 9.50
CA PHE A 153 -10.73 -0.37 10.27
C PHE A 153 -10.27 -1.03 11.56
N ALA A 154 -8.95 -1.00 11.76
CA ALA A 154 -8.32 -1.29 13.04
C ALA A 154 -7.37 -0.15 13.43
N PRO A 155 -7.01 0.00 14.73
CA PRO A 155 -6.11 1.07 15.19
C PRO A 155 -4.68 0.99 14.65
N SER A 156 -4.28 -0.11 14.00
CA SER A 156 -2.94 -0.28 13.46
C SER A 156 -2.97 -1.04 12.13
N LEU A 157 -2.04 -0.70 11.24
CA LEU A 157 -1.92 -1.30 9.91
C LEU A 157 -1.74 -2.84 9.95
N PRO A 158 -0.91 -3.41 10.87
CA PRO A 158 -0.83 -4.86 11.03
C PRO A 158 -2.18 -5.55 11.29
N LYS A 159 -3.03 -4.94 12.12
CA LYS A 159 -4.36 -5.51 12.41
C LYS A 159 -5.27 -5.46 11.19
N VAL A 160 -5.18 -4.39 10.38
CA VAL A 160 -5.92 -4.33 9.11
C VAL A 160 -5.44 -5.42 8.16
N LEU A 161 -4.13 -5.66 8.03
CA LEU A 161 -3.57 -6.74 7.19
C LEU A 161 -4.00 -8.13 7.65
N GLN A 162 -4.23 -8.34 8.95
CA GLN A 162 -4.69 -9.63 9.47
C GLN A 162 -6.13 -9.95 9.04
N GLU A 163 -7.00 -8.93 8.99
CA GLU A 163 -8.42 -9.08 8.64
C GLU A 163 -8.67 -8.97 7.12
N GLU A 164 -7.93 -8.10 6.42
CA GLU A 164 -8.10 -7.84 4.99
C GLU A 164 -7.19 -8.75 4.14
N HIS A 165 -7.65 -9.97 3.85
CA HIS A 165 -6.88 -10.98 3.11
C HIS A 165 -6.36 -10.51 1.74
N GLU A 166 -7.18 -9.78 0.98
CA GLU A 166 -6.76 -9.28 -0.34
C GLU A 166 -5.72 -8.17 -0.21
N PHE A 167 -5.80 -7.35 0.84
CA PHE A 167 -4.75 -6.38 1.15
C PHE A 167 -3.44 -7.09 1.49
N ARG A 168 -3.50 -8.09 2.37
CA ARG A 168 -2.32 -8.89 2.73
C ARG A 168 -1.66 -9.50 1.50
N LYS A 169 -2.41 -10.20 0.64
CA LYS A 169 -1.87 -10.82 -0.59
C LYS A 169 -1.25 -9.79 -1.53
N ALA A 170 -1.87 -8.61 -1.65
CA ALA A 170 -1.34 -7.54 -2.48
C ALA A 170 0.00 -7.00 -1.94
N VAL A 171 0.18 -6.94 -0.62
CA VAL A 171 1.47 -6.57 0.00
C VAL A 171 2.48 -7.71 -0.12
N GLU A 172 2.08 -8.96 0.08
CA GLU A 172 2.94 -10.15 -0.12
C GLU A 172 3.49 -10.19 -1.55
N TYR A 173 2.70 -9.78 -2.54
CA TYR A 173 3.16 -9.64 -3.91
C TYR A 173 4.32 -8.64 -4.06
N LEU A 174 4.35 -7.58 -3.26
CA LEU A 174 5.41 -6.56 -3.27
C LEU A 174 6.63 -6.95 -2.42
N CYS A 175 6.55 -7.98 -1.59
CA CYS A 175 7.68 -8.47 -0.81
C CYS A 175 8.77 -9.08 -1.70
N ALA A 176 10.03 -8.92 -1.27
CA ALA A 176 11.22 -9.54 -1.86
C ALA A 176 11.31 -11.06 -1.64
N PHE A 177 10.55 -11.58 -0.67
CA PHE A 177 10.60 -12.97 -0.24
C PHE A 177 9.41 -13.76 -0.81
N ASP A 178 9.65 -15.03 -1.12
CA ASP A 178 8.57 -15.97 -1.39
C ASP A 178 7.96 -16.44 -0.06
N ASN A 179 6.63 -16.41 0.04
CA ASN A 179 5.88 -16.68 1.28
C ASN A 179 6.41 -15.87 2.49
N PRO A 180 6.40 -14.53 2.42
CA PRO A 180 7.00 -13.68 3.45
C PRO A 180 6.34 -13.89 4.82
N GLU A 181 7.17 -13.95 5.86
CA GLU A 181 6.71 -13.92 7.25
C GLU A 181 5.90 -12.65 7.56
N PRO A 182 4.96 -12.68 8.52
CA PRO A 182 4.10 -11.54 8.83
C PRO A 182 4.84 -10.23 9.09
N ASP A 183 6.00 -10.26 9.77
CA ASP A 183 6.82 -9.07 10.04
C ASP A 183 7.32 -8.39 8.75
N LYS A 184 7.60 -9.18 7.70
CA LYS A 184 8.04 -8.66 6.40
C LYS A 184 6.89 -7.94 5.69
N VAL A 185 5.70 -8.54 5.71
CA VAL A 185 4.49 -7.95 5.13
C VAL A 185 4.15 -6.64 5.83
N GLU A 186 4.18 -6.63 7.17
CA GLU A 186 3.94 -5.43 7.98
C GLU A 186 4.96 -4.34 7.71
N CYS A 187 6.24 -4.70 7.56
CA CYS A 187 7.31 -3.77 7.22
C CYS A 187 7.06 -3.14 5.85
N VAL A 188 6.81 -3.93 4.80
CA VAL A 188 6.54 -3.42 3.45
C VAL A 188 5.33 -2.48 3.43
N ALA A 189 4.22 -2.86 4.06
CA ALA A 189 3.03 -1.99 4.13
C ALA A 189 3.32 -0.66 4.85
N SER A 190 4.12 -0.69 5.91
CA SER A 190 4.52 0.51 6.67
C SER A 190 5.44 1.42 5.85
N VAL A 191 6.34 0.85 5.04
CA VAL A 191 7.22 1.61 4.14
C VAL A 191 6.41 2.25 3.01
N ILE A 192 5.43 1.55 2.43
CA ILE A 192 4.50 2.11 1.44
C ILE A 192 3.67 3.26 2.06
N LEU A 193 3.17 3.07 3.28
CA LEU A 193 2.48 4.13 4.03
C LEU A 193 3.39 5.36 4.22
N GLY A 194 4.66 5.15 4.59
CA GLY A 194 5.63 6.22 4.72
C GLY A 194 5.89 6.95 3.40
N ALA A 195 6.01 6.22 2.29
CA ALA A 195 6.14 6.79 0.96
C ALA A 195 4.93 7.66 0.58
N TRP A 196 3.71 7.20 0.85
CA TRP A 196 2.49 7.97 0.63
C TRP A 196 2.41 9.24 1.49
N VAL A 197 2.59 9.10 2.81
CA VAL A 197 2.43 10.21 3.76
C VAL A 197 3.49 11.30 3.56
N SER A 198 4.67 10.94 3.08
CA SER A 198 5.78 11.88 2.82
C SER A 198 5.80 12.46 1.40
N SER A 199 4.79 12.20 0.57
CA SER A 199 4.74 12.68 -0.81
C SER A 199 3.77 13.84 -0.98
N ASP A 200 3.95 14.61 -2.05
CA ASP A 200 2.90 15.50 -2.53
C ASP A 200 1.74 14.65 -3.06
N LYS A 201 0.57 14.83 -2.46
CA LYS A 201 -0.64 14.06 -2.75
C LYS A 201 -1.50 14.73 -3.82
N SER A 202 -1.01 15.78 -4.49
CA SER A 202 -1.77 16.48 -5.53
C SER A 202 -1.98 15.63 -6.78
N ASN A 203 -0.96 14.88 -7.22
CA ASN A 203 -1.03 13.94 -8.34
C ASN A 203 0.30 13.14 -8.45
N ILE A 204 0.45 12.06 -7.69
CA ILE A 204 1.68 11.24 -7.68
C ILE A 204 1.50 9.93 -8.43
N SER A 205 2.50 9.51 -9.22
CA SER A 205 2.48 8.22 -9.91
C SER A 205 2.56 7.05 -8.93
N VAL A 206 1.84 5.95 -9.22
CA VAL A 206 1.96 4.71 -8.44
C VAL A 206 3.37 4.13 -8.52
N VAL A 207 4.03 4.19 -9.70
CA VAL A 207 5.42 3.74 -9.88
C VAL A 207 6.35 4.55 -8.98
N GLU A 208 6.18 5.87 -8.94
CA GLU A 208 7.00 6.76 -8.13
C GLU A 208 6.87 6.45 -6.64
N LEU A 209 5.65 6.19 -6.15
CA LEU A 209 5.41 5.78 -4.77
C LEU A 209 6.08 4.43 -4.44
N LEU A 210 5.96 3.45 -5.34
CA LEU A 210 6.58 2.13 -5.17
C LEU A 210 8.12 2.23 -5.16
N GLU A 211 8.71 3.02 -6.05
CA GLU A 211 10.16 3.25 -6.07
C GLU A 211 10.63 4.00 -4.82
N LYS A 212 9.88 5.01 -4.35
CA LYS A 212 10.20 5.71 -3.09
C LYS A 212 10.17 4.77 -1.89
N ALA A 213 9.18 3.88 -1.84
CA ALA A 213 9.11 2.81 -0.84
C ALA A 213 10.33 1.88 -0.95
N ARG A 214 10.64 1.41 -2.16
CA ARG A 214 11.79 0.51 -2.41
C ARG A 214 13.12 1.15 -2.03
N GLN A 215 13.34 2.42 -2.34
CA GLN A 215 14.56 3.14 -1.97
C GLN A 215 14.74 3.23 -0.45
N SER A 216 13.64 3.27 0.30
CA SER A 216 13.67 3.32 1.77
C SER A 216 14.03 1.95 2.37
N GLN A 217 13.54 0.85 1.79
CA GLN A 217 13.82 -0.51 2.25
C GLN A 217 14.08 -1.47 1.07
N PRO A 218 15.25 -1.35 0.40
CA PRO A 218 15.50 -2.03 -0.87
C PRO A 218 15.65 -3.54 -0.74
N SER A 219 15.87 -4.07 0.47
CA SER A 219 15.99 -5.51 0.74
C SER A 219 14.67 -6.20 1.07
N TYR A 220 13.57 -5.46 1.26
CA TYR A 220 12.27 -6.03 1.62
C TYR A 220 11.25 -5.94 0.49
N ILE A 221 11.44 -5.00 -0.44
CA ILE A 221 10.54 -4.80 -1.58
C ILE A 221 11.17 -5.43 -2.80
N ARG A 222 10.38 -6.22 -3.53
CA ARG A 222 10.80 -6.89 -4.76
C ARG A 222 11.33 -5.90 -5.80
N TYR A 223 12.06 -6.45 -6.76
CA TYR A 223 12.32 -5.73 -8.00
C TYR A 223 11.01 -5.39 -8.73
N LEU A 224 10.95 -4.15 -9.21
CA LEU A 224 9.80 -3.53 -9.86
C LEU A 224 9.95 -3.45 -11.39
N GLY A 225 11.12 -3.76 -11.95
CA GLY A 225 11.28 -3.77 -13.41
C GLY A 225 10.81 -5.08 -14.04
N SER A 226 10.64 -5.04 -15.36
CA SER A 226 10.02 -6.09 -16.17
C SER A 226 10.98 -7.17 -16.67
N GLN A 227 12.29 -7.03 -16.44
CA GLN A 227 13.29 -8.01 -16.92
C GLN A 227 13.80 -8.91 -15.80
N ASP A 228 13.74 -10.22 -16.02
CA ASP A 228 14.34 -11.20 -15.12
C ASP A 228 15.86 -11.07 -15.13
N VAL A 229 16.44 -10.83 -13.95
CA VAL A 229 17.89 -10.82 -13.79
C VAL A 229 18.41 -12.25 -13.92
N GLN A 230 19.28 -12.49 -14.90
CA GLN A 230 19.90 -13.78 -15.15
C GLN A 230 21.32 -13.84 -14.57
N LEU A 231 21.71 -15.00 -14.05
CA LEU A 231 23.11 -15.28 -13.71
C LEU A 231 23.96 -15.44 -14.97
N ASP A 232 25.21 -15.03 -14.84
CA ASP A 232 26.29 -15.34 -15.77
C ASP A 232 26.37 -16.86 -16.02
N PRO A 233 26.41 -17.32 -17.28
CA PRO A 233 26.48 -18.75 -17.62
C PRO A 233 27.66 -19.50 -16.98
N GLU A 234 28.81 -18.85 -16.78
CA GLU A 234 29.95 -19.46 -16.11
C GLU A 234 29.64 -19.68 -14.62
N VAL A 235 29.03 -18.70 -13.97
CA VAL A 235 28.59 -18.81 -12.57
C VAL A 235 27.56 -19.93 -12.41
N LYS A 236 26.58 -20.04 -13.32
CA LYS A 236 25.61 -21.14 -13.30
C LYS A 236 26.30 -22.51 -13.34
N THR A 237 27.35 -22.63 -14.16
CA THR A 237 28.13 -23.86 -14.31
C THR A 237 28.91 -24.20 -13.04
N ILE A 238 29.53 -23.20 -12.40
CA ILE A 238 30.27 -23.39 -11.14
C ILE A 238 29.32 -23.84 -10.03
N LEU A 239 28.20 -23.13 -9.84
CA LEU A 239 27.25 -23.44 -8.77
C LEU A 239 26.60 -24.82 -8.95
N ALA A 240 26.38 -25.27 -10.19
CA ALA A 240 25.82 -26.59 -10.48
C ALA A 240 26.74 -27.77 -10.11
N GLN A 241 28.03 -27.51 -9.85
CA GLN A 241 28.99 -28.55 -9.45
C GLN A 241 28.99 -28.80 -7.94
N ILE A 242 28.41 -27.89 -7.15
CA ILE A 242 28.34 -28.02 -5.69
C ILE A 242 27.18 -28.96 -5.35
N GLU A 243 27.49 -30.15 -4.84
CA GLU A 243 26.49 -31.16 -4.51
C GLU A 243 25.51 -30.62 -3.45
N TYR A 244 24.22 -30.93 -3.62
CA TYR A 244 23.12 -30.47 -2.74
C TYR A 244 22.89 -28.96 -2.65
N PHE A 245 23.61 -28.14 -3.44
CA PHE A 245 23.32 -26.71 -3.55
C PHE A 245 22.32 -26.44 -4.67
N THR A 246 21.29 -25.65 -4.35
CA THR A 246 20.29 -25.19 -5.31
C THR A 246 20.04 -23.69 -5.10
N TYR A 247 19.65 -23.00 -6.16
CA TYR A 247 19.36 -21.58 -6.10
C TYR A 247 18.20 -21.21 -7.03
N SER A 248 17.58 -20.08 -6.75
CA SER A 248 16.62 -19.42 -7.61
C SER A 248 16.89 -17.91 -7.65
N ILE A 249 16.48 -17.27 -8.74
CA ILE A 249 16.31 -15.82 -8.74
C ILE A 249 14.82 -15.56 -8.79
N SER A 250 14.30 -15.02 -7.71
CA SER A 250 12.88 -14.69 -7.57
C SER A 250 12.79 -13.27 -7.06
N ARG A 251 11.83 -12.50 -7.58
CA ARG A 251 11.54 -11.13 -7.11
C ARG A 251 12.74 -10.18 -7.13
N GLY A 252 13.73 -10.47 -7.99
CA GLY A 252 14.98 -9.71 -8.11
C GLY A 252 16.04 -10.01 -7.05
N PHE A 253 15.92 -11.11 -6.31
CA PHE A 253 16.88 -11.56 -5.30
C PHE A 253 17.36 -12.98 -5.58
N PHE A 254 18.62 -13.25 -5.24
CA PHE A 254 19.23 -14.57 -5.31
C PHE A 254 18.93 -15.30 -4.00
N GLN A 255 18.13 -16.35 -4.09
CA GLN A 255 17.79 -17.25 -3.00
C GLN A 255 18.55 -18.56 -3.19
N TRP A 256 18.98 -19.18 -2.11
CA TRP A 256 19.72 -20.42 -2.14
C TRP A 256 19.29 -21.37 -1.03
N GLN A 257 19.45 -22.66 -1.30
CA GLN A 257 19.21 -23.74 -0.36
C GLN A 257 20.31 -24.79 -0.50
N PHE A 258 20.73 -25.35 0.63
CA PHE A 258 21.73 -26.42 0.73
C PHE A 258 21.16 -27.61 1.50
N ALA A 259 21.58 -28.82 1.13
CA ALA A 259 21.20 -30.08 1.78
C ALA A 259 19.68 -30.25 1.96
N ASN A 260 18.91 -29.99 0.90
CA ASN A 260 17.43 -30.04 0.87
C ASN A 260 16.75 -29.08 1.87
N GLY A 261 17.28 -27.87 2.02
CA GLY A 261 16.71 -26.84 2.89
C GLY A 261 17.10 -26.96 4.36
N LEU A 262 18.16 -27.74 4.66
CA LEU A 262 18.77 -27.72 5.99
C LEU A 262 19.37 -26.34 6.29
N GLU A 263 19.94 -25.72 5.25
CA GLU A 263 20.42 -24.34 5.27
C GLU A 263 19.84 -23.60 4.06
N GLU A 264 19.39 -22.37 4.29
CA GLU A 264 18.85 -21.52 3.24
C GLU A 264 19.12 -20.06 3.53
N GLY A 265 19.10 -19.25 2.47
CA GLY A 265 19.34 -17.83 2.59
C GLY A 265 18.94 -17.04 1.35
N THR A 266 18.93 -15.73 1.51
CA THR A 266 18.71 -14.76 0.43
C THR A 266 19.79 -13.70 0.52
N LEU A 267 20.39 -13.34 -0.61
CA LEU A 267 21.34 -12.21 -0.63
C LEU A 267 20.63 -10.94 -0.18
N SER A 268 21.28 -10.17 0.70
CA SER A 268 20.72 -8.96 1.29
C SER A 268 20.56 -7.78 0.31
N TYR A 269 21.05 -7.94 -0.92
CA TYR A 269 21.01 -6.95 -1.99
C TYR A 269 20.41 -7.54 -3.27
N SER A 270 19.74 -6.69 -4.04
CA SER A 270 19.09 -7.09 -5.30
C SER A 270 20.11 -7.54 -6.35
N CYS A 271 19.68 -8.48 -7.20
CA CYS A 271 20.44 -8.97 -8.34
C CYS A 271 20.76 -7.89 -9.39
N GLU A 272 20.07 -6.74 -9.37
CA GLU A 272 20.36 -5.62 -10.26
C GLU A 272 21.61 -4.83 -9.85
N THR A 273 22.05 -4.98 -8.61
CA THR A 273 23.05 -4.10 -8.02
C THR A 273 24.46 -4.46 -8.48
N GLU A 274 25.36 -3.48 -8.42
CA GLU A 274 26.80 -3.71 -8.62
C GLU A 274 27.36 -4.71 -7.59
N SER A 275 26.75 -4.81 -6.40
CA SER A 275 27.10 -5.83 -5.40
C SER A 275 26.87 -7.25 -5.94
N PHE A 276 25.75 -7.49 -6.64
CA PHE A 276 25.49 -8.79 -7.25
C PHE A 276 26.43 -9.12 -8.41
N ARG A 277 26.83 -8.11 -9.20
CA ARG A 277 27.88 -8.31 -10.21
C ARG A 277 29.21 -8.70 -9.55
N ARG A 278 29.61 -8.01 -8.49
CA ARG A 278 30.83 -8.34 -7.73
C ARG A 278 30.76 -9.74 -7.10
N PHE A 279 29.60 -10.15 -6.62
CA PHE A 279 29.38 -11.50 -6.12
C PHE A 279 29.64 -12.55 -7.21
N GLN A 280 29.06 -12.36 -8.41
CA GLN A 280 29.30 -13.22 -9.56
C GLN A 280 30.79 -13.25 -9.97
N GLU A 281 31.48 -12.11 -9.98
CA GLU A 281 32.92 -12.06 -10.25
C GLU A 281 33.76 -12.80 -9.20
N ARG A 282 33.38 -12.72 -7.91
CA ARG A 282 34.04 -13.48 -6.84
C ARG A 282 33.89 -14.98 -7.06
N ILE A 283 32.71 -15.45 -7.46
CA ILE A 283 32.48 -16.87 -7.78
C ILE A 283 33.37 -17.29 -8.95
N LYS A 284 33.40 -16.54 -10.06
CA LYS A 284 34.25 -16.86 -11.22
C LYS A 284 35.74 -16.90 -10.87
N ARG A 285 36.19 -16.02 -9.98
CA ARG A 285 37.59 -15.96 -9.54
C ARG A 285 37.97 -17.11 -8.62
N ILE A 286 37.11 -17.47 -7.66
CA ILE A 286 37.43 -18.43 -6.60
C ILE A 286 37.10 -19.87 -7.03
N LYS A 287 36.04 -20.03 -7.85
CA LYS A 287 35.54 -21.33 -8.33
C LYS A 287 35.29 -22.32 -7.18
N PRO A 288 34.41 -21.97 -6.22
CA PRO A 288 34.12 -22.83 -5.09
C PRO A 288 33.62 -24.20 -5.56
N THR A 289 34.09 -25.24 -4.89
CA THR A 289 33.72 -26.64 -5.15
C THR A 289 32.90 -27.24 -4.03
N THR A 290 32.87 -26.60 -2.84
CA THR A 290 32.03 -26.98 -1.71
C THR A 290 31.14 -25.82 -1.28
N PHE A 291 30.12 -26.13 -0.47
CA PHE A 291 29.22 -25.10 0.07
C PHE A 291 29.96 -24.17 1.04
N GLU A 292 30.87 -24.68 1.87
CA GLU A 292 31.64 -23.88 2.83
C GLU A 292 32.53 -22.84 2.12
N GLU A 293 33.08 -23.19 0.94
CA GLU A 293 33.84 -22.24 0.11
C GLU A 293 32.94 -21.17 -0.50
N LEU A 294 31.71 -21.53 -0.89
CA LEU A 294 30.72 -20.61 -1.40
C LEU A 294 30.16 -19.69 -0.30
N GLU A 295 29.97 -20.21 0.91
CA GLU A 295 29.35 -19.49 2.04
C GLU A 295 30.15 -18.24 2.41
N ILE A 296 31.48 -18.30 2.33
CA ILE A 296 32.39 -17.16 2.56
C ILE A 296 32.15 -16.02 1.55
N LEU A 297 31.42 -16.28 0.46
CA LEU A 297 31.13 -15.30 -0.59
C LEU A 297 29.82 -14.55 -0.40
N PHE A 298 28.92 -15.04 0.45
CA PHE A 298 27.63 -14.39 0.73
C PHE A 298 27.78 -13.04 1.44
#